data_AF-A0A3B9GQU7-F1
#
_entry.id   AF-A0A3B9GQU7-F1
#
_cell.length_a   1.000
_cell.length_b   1.000
_cell.length_c   1.000
_cell.angle_alpha   90.00
_cell.angle_beta   90.00
_cell.angle_gamma   90.00
#
_symmetry.space_group_name_H-M   'P 1'
#
loop_
_entity.id
_entity.type
_entity.pdbx_description
1 polymer ?
#
loop_
_entity_poly.entity_id
_entity_poly.type
_entity_poly.pdbx_seq_one_letter_code
_entity_poly.pdbx_strand_id
1 'polypeptide(L)'
;MAKINSRIPEGPIAEKWTNYKAHQRLVNPKNKLKLDIIVVGTGLAGASAASSLGEMGFNVLNFCIQDSPRRAHSIAAQGGINAAKNYQNDGDSVYRLF
;
A
#
# COMPACT_ATOMS: atom_id res chain seq x y z
N MET A 1 24.35 3.18 21.74
CA MET A 1 23.11 2.71 21.09
C MET A 1 22.74 3.70 20.00
N ALA A 2 22.49 3.25 18.77
CA ALA A 2 22.08 4.16 17.69
C ALA A 2 20.66 4.69 17.97
N LYS A 3 20.47 6.01 17.88
CA LYS A 3 19.16 6.63 18.05
C LYS A 3 18.29 6.29 16.83
N ILE A 4 17.25 5.48 17.02
CA ILE A 4 16.33 5.09 15.95
C ILE A 4 15.35 6.26 15.72
N ASN A 5 15.31 6.76 14.48
CA ASN A 5 14.36 7.78 14.06
C ASN A 5 13.33 7.15 13.12
N SER A 6 12.09 7.02 13.60
CA SER A 6 10.97 6.44 12.88
C SER A 6 10.35 7.36 11.82
N ARG A 7 10.73 8.65 11.77
CA ARG A 7 10.24 9.65 10.80
C ARG A 7 8.71 9.68 10.68
N ILE A 8 8.03 9.57 11.82
CA ILE A 8 6.57 9.57 11.88
C ILE A 8 6.06 10.93 11.35
N PRO A 9 5.09 10.97 10.42
CA PRO A 9 4.58 12.25 9.92
C PRO A 9 3.96 13.11 11.03
N GLU A 10 3.91 14.42 10.83
CA GLU A 10 3.39 15.37 11.83
C GLU A 10 1.85 15.46 11.82
N GLY A 11 1.29 16.08 12.86
CA GLY A 11 -0.15 16.34 12.98
C GLY A 11 -0.96 15.26 13.73
N PRO A 12 -2.28 15.49 13.88
CA PRO A 12 -3.20 14.57 14.56
C PRO A 12 -3.22 13.19 13.90
N ILE A 13 -3.44 12.14 14.70
CA ILE A 13 -3.36 10.74 14.21
C ILE A 13 -4.29 10.47 13.01
N ALA A 14 -5.50 11.02 13.02
CA ALA A 14 -6.49 10.84 11.95
C ALA A 14 -6.06 11.49 10.62
N GLU A 15 -5.25 12.55 10.67
CA GLU A 15 -4.85 13.33 9.51
C GLU A 15 -3.42 13.05 9.06
N LYS A 16 -2.62 12.42 9.92
CA LYS A 16 -1.17 12.23 9.78
C LYS A 16 -0.76 11.72 8.39
N TRP A 17 -1.44 10.70 7.88
CA TRP A 17 -1.16 10.16 6.54
C TRP A 17 -1.69 11.03 5.40
N THR A 18 -2.84 11.66 5.57
CA THR A 18 -3.40 12.60 4.59
C THR A 18 -2.46 13.79 4.42
N ASN A 19 -2.00 14.35 5.53
CA ASN A 19 -1.04 15.46 5.56
C ASN A 19 0.29 15.06 4.93
N TYR A 20 0.84 13.90 5.27
CA TYR A 20 2.07 13.42 4.62
C TYR A 20 1.90 13.29 3.10
N LYS A 21 0.82 12.64 2.64
CA LYS A 21 0.58 12.42 1.20
C LYS A 21 0.44 13.73 0.43
N ALA A 22 -0.14 14.77 1.04
CA ALA A 22 -0.31 16.09 0.44
C ALA A 22 1.02 16.87 0.29
N HIS A 23 1.99 16.63 1.18
CA HIS A 23 3.22 17.43 1.26
C HIS A 23 4.50 16.67 0.84
N GLN A 24 4.42 15.36 0.62
CA GLN A 24 5.58 14.57 0.19
C GLN A 24 6.07 14.99 -1.21
N ARG A 25 7.37 14.79 -1.45
CA ARG A 25 7.96 15.02 -2.77
C ARG A 25 7.40 14.02 -3.77
N LEU A 26 6.86 14.51 -4.87
CA LEU A 26 6.38 13.66 -5.95
C LEU A 26 7.54 13.07 -6.75
N VAL A 27 7.35 11.82 -7.20
CA VAL A 27 8.29 11.15 -8.10
C VAL A 27 7.93 11.54 -9.54
N ASN A 28 8.84 12.24 -10.23
CA ASN A 28 8.63 12.52 -11.64
C ASN A 28 8.81 11.23 -12.48
N PRO A 29 8.16 11.12 -13.66
CA PRO A 29 8.28 9.93 -14.51
C PRO A 29 9.71 9.57 -14.92
N LYS A 30 10.58 10.56 -15.18
CA LYS A 30 11.99 10.34 -15.58
C LYS A 30 12.86 9.76 -14.47
N ASN A 31 12.47 9.96 -13.21
CA ASN A 31 13.23 9.53 -12.03
C ASN A 31 12.79 8.16 -11.52
N LYS A 32 11.69 7.58 -12.04
CA LYS A 32 11.17 6.27 -11.60
C LYS A 32 12.22 5.16 -11.71
N LEU A 33 12.98 5.15 -12.80
CA LEU A 33 14.07 4.17 -13.04
C LEU A 33 15.24 4.29 -12.06
N LYS A 34 15.32 5.37 -11.29
CA LYS A 34 16.36 5.56 -10.26
C LYS A 34 15.93 5.05 -8.88
N LEU A 35 14.70 4.56 -8.76
CA LEU A 35 14.11 4.14 -7.50
C LEU A 35 13.81 2.64 -7.58
N ASP A 36 14.44 1.90 -6.68
CA ASP A 36 14.09 0.51 -6.42
C ASP A 36 12.99 0.47 -5.36
N ILE A 37 11.96 -0.32 -5.61
CA ILE A 37 10.88 -0.56 -4.67
C ILE A 37 11.08 -1.92 -4.04
N ILE A 38 11.15 -1.96 -2.72
CA ILE A 38 11.16 -3.21 -1.95
C ILE A 38 9.74 -3.46 -1.43
N VAL A 39 9.16 -4.57 -1.85
CA VAL A 39 7.89 -5.07 -1.32
C VAL A 39 8.18 -6.26 -0.42
N VAL A 40 7.67 -6.23 0.81
CA VAL A 40 7.81 -7.32 1.78
C VAL A 40 6.45 -7.95 2.03
N GLY A 41 6.32 -9.20 1.59
CA GLY A 41 5.10 -10.01 1.64
C GLY A 41 4.49 -10.22 0.25
N THR A 42 4.26 -11.47 -0.14
CA THR A 42 3.68 -11.85 -1.45
C THR A 42 2.20 -12.28 -1.35
N GLY A 43 1.49 -11.85 -0.31
CA GLY A 43 0.02 -11.95 -0.24
C GLY A 43 -0.66 -11.01 -1.24
N LEU A 44 -2.00 -10.99 -1.25
CA LEU A 44 -2.79 -10.17 -2.19
C LEU A 44 -2.33 -8.71 -2.23
N ALA A 45 -2.17 -8.06 -1.07
CA ALA A 45 -1.75 -6.67 -1.01
C ALA A 45 -0.36 -6.43 -1.63
N GLY A 46 0.64 -7.25 -1.29
CA GLY A 46 2.00 -7.09 -1.78
C GLY A 46 2.16 -7.48 -3.25
N ALA A 47 1.49 -8.55 -3.69
CA ALA A 47 1.45 -8.93 -5.10
C ALA A 47 0.78 -7.85 -5.96
N SER A 48 -0.38 -7.31 -5.52
CA SER A 48 -1.05 -6.20 -6.21
C SER A 48 -0.18 -4.95 -6.27
N ALA A 49 0.45 -4.56 -5.16
CA ALA A 49 1.35 -3.41 -5.12
C ALA A 49 2.55 -3.60 -6.07
N ALA A 50 3.20 -4.78 -6.03
CA ALA A 50 4.33 -5.09 -6.89
C ALA A 50 3.95 -5.06 -8.37
N SER A 51 2.80 -5.62 -8.73
CA SER A 51 2.28 -5.62 -10.11
C SER A 51 2.03 -4.19 -10.61
N SER A 52 1.27 -3.39 -9.86
CA SER A 52 0.96 -2.02 -10.26
C SER A 52 2.20 -1.14 -10.36
N LEU A 53 3.17 -1.30 -9.44
CA LEU A 53 4.43 -0.55 -9.49
C LEU A 53 5.33 -1.02 -10.65
N GLY A 54 5.36 -2.32 -10.94
CA GLY A 54 6.05 -2.86 -12.11
C GLY A 54 5.46 -2.34 -13.42
N GLU A 55 4.14 -2.33 -13.56
CA GLU A 55 3.44 -1.75 -14.73
C GLU A 55 3.75 -0.25 -14.91
N MET A 56 3.98 0.48 -13.82
CA MET A 56 4.40 1.88 -13.86
C MET A 56 5.88 2.09 -14.23
N GLY A 57 6.65 1.01 -14.44
CA GLY A 57 8.04 1.02 -14.87
C GLY A 57 9.08 1.12 -13.76
N PHE A 58 8.70 0.85 -12.50
CA PHE A 58 9.67 0.78 -11.40
C PHE A 58 10.42 -0.56 -11.40
N ASN A 59 11.65 -0.56 -10.90
CA ASN A 59 12.32 -1.81 -10.54
C ASN A 59 11.78 -2.28 -9.18
N VAL A 60 11.09 -3.42 -9.16
CA VAL A 60 10.43 -3.94 -7.96
C VAL A 60 11.09 -5.22 -7.50
N LEU A 61 11.62 -5.21 -6.28
CA LEU A 61 12.12 -6.37 -5.57
C LEU A 61 11.04 -6.85 -4.59
N ASN A 62 10.44 -7.99 -4.88
CA ASN A 62 9.35 -8.55 -4.08
C ASN A 62 9.83 -9.75 -3.26
N PHE A 63 9.85 -9.61 -1.95
CA PHE A 63 10.35 -10.61 -1.03
C PHE A 63 9.21 -11.21 -0.21
N CYS A 64 9.34 -12.48 0.13
CA CYS A 64 8.48 -13.13 1.10
C CYS A 64 9.33 -14.01 2.00
N ILE A 65 9.00 -14.02 3.29
CA ILE A 65 9.53 -14.97 4.24
C ILE A 65 8.33 -15.79 4.69
N GLN A 66 8.43 -17.11 4.52
CA GLN A 66 7.47 -18.04 5.06
C GLN A 66 8.24 -19.14 5.77
N ASP A 67 7.98 -19.33 7.07
CA ASP A 67 8.62 -20.37 7.87
C ASP A 67 8.12 -21.79 7.51
N SER A 68 7.07 -21.88 6.69
CA SER A 68 6.51 -23.11 6.13
C SER A 68 5.84 -22.82 4.80
N PRO A 69 5.66 -23.80 3.88
CA PRO A 69 5.01 -23.60 2.57
C PRO A 69 3.48 -23.41 2.69
N ARG A 70 3.03 -22.71 3.72
CA ARG A 70 1.62 -22.38 3.94
C ARG A 70 1.23 -21.22 3.03
N ARG A 71 0.06 -21.36 2.41
CA ARG A 71 -0.54 -20.33 1.57
C ARG A 71 -0.64 -19.00 2.32
N ALA A 72 -0.35 -17.89 1.65
CA ALA A 72 -0.66 -16.57 2.20
C ALA A 72 -2.14 -16.51 2.61
N HIS A 73 -2.46 -15.86 3.73
CA HIS A 73 -3.83 -15.83 4.26
C HIS A 73 -4.85 -15.29 3.24
N SER A 74 -4.40 -14.41 2.33
CA SER A 74 -5.24 -13.91 1.25
C SER A 74 -5.71 -14.99 0.27
N ILE A 75 -4.95 -16.06 0.06
CA ILE A 75 -5.37 -17.21 -0.78
C ILE A 75 -6.36 -18.10 -0.03
N ALA A 76 -6.36 -18.05 1.30
CA ALA A 76 -7.31 -18.79 2.14
C ALA A 76 -8.65 -18.05 2.33
N ALA A 77 -8.82 -16.87 1.73
CA ALA A 77 -10.07 -16.11 1.82
C ALA A 77 -11.22 -16.87 1.12
N GLN A 78 -12.37 -16.95 1.77
CA GLN A 78 -13.52 -17.74 1.29
C GLN A 78 -14.77 -16.90 1.01
N GLY A 79 -15.01 -15.82 1.77
CA GLY A 79 -16.28 -15.08 1.72
C GLY A 79 -16.44 -14.13 0.53
N GLY A 80 -15.38 -13.40 0.16
CA GLY A 80 -15.43 -12.37 -0.90
C GLY A 80 -14.68 -11.09 -0.50
N ILE A 81 -14.71 -10.09 -1.38
CA ILE A 81 -14.10 -8.76 -1.16
C ILE A 81 -15.23 -7.73 -1.20
N ASN A 82 -15.40 -6.97 -0.12
CA ASN A 82 -16.37 -5.87 -0.07
C ASN A 82 -15.95 -4.73 -1.01
N ALA A 83 -16.91 -4.16 -1.72
CA ALA A 83 -16.71 -2.96 -2.53
C ALA A 83 -17.94 -2.06 -2.41
N ALA A 84 -17.69 -0.76 -2.21
CA ALA A 84 -18.70 0.29 -2.17
C ALA A 84 -18.30 1.36 -3.20
N LYS A 85 -19.27 1.93 -3.90
CA LYS A 85 -19.01 2.95 -4.91
C LYS A 85 -19.82 4.18 -4.57
N ASN A 86 -19.13 5.27 -4.25
CA ASN A 86 -19.75 6.54 -3.87
C ASN A 86 -20.31 7.26 -5.11
N TYR A 87 -21.36 6.68 -5.71
CA TYR A 87 -22.13 7.37 -6.73
C TYR A 87 -22.94 8.48 -6.08
N GLN A 88 -22.99 9.63 -6.76
CA GLN A 88 -23.80 10.74 -6.30
C GLN A 88 -25.27 10.30 -6.18
N ASN A 89 -25.87 10.54 -5.01
CA ASN A 89 -27.25 10.20 -4.64
C ASN A 89 -27.57 8.74 -4.30
N ASP A 90 -26.59 7.82 -4.25
CA ASP A 90 -26.84 6.43 -3.79
C ASP A 90 -26.91 6.31 -2.26
N GLY A 91 -26.58 7.39 -1.52
CA GLY A 91 -26.49 7.36 -0.06
C GLY A 91 -25.36 6.49 0.49
N ASP A 92 -24.59 5.85 -0.40
CA ASP A 92 -23.43 5.03 -0.12
C ASP A 92 -22.21 5.92 0.19
N SER A 93 -21.47 5.58 1.24
CA SER A 93 -20.24 6.27 1.61
C SER A 93 -19.28 5.32 2.28
N VAL A 94 -18.02 5.36 1.84
CA VAL A 94 -16.93 4.63 2.50
C VAL A 94 -16.77 5.00 3.97
N TYR A 95 -17.14 6.22 4.38
CA TYR A 95 -17.10 6.64 5.79
C TYR A 95 -18.24 6.03 6.63
N ARG A 96 -19.34 5.62 6.00
CA ARG A 96 -20.45 4.94 6.70
C ARG A 96 -20.25 3.44 6.76
N LEU A 97 -19.62 2.86 5.73
CA LEU A 97 -19.42 1.42 5.60
C LEU A 97 -18.08 0.94 6.18
N PHE A 98 -17.14 1.83 6.50
CA PHE A 98 -15.82 1.57 7.08
C PHE A 98 -15.37 2.73 7.99
#